data_AF-A0A5J6MRM3-F1
#
_entry.id   AF-A0A5J6MRM3-F1
#
_cell.length_a   1.000
_cell.length_b   1.000
_cell.length_c   1.000
_cell.angle_alpha   90.00
_cell.angle_beta   90.00
_cell.angle_gamma   90.00
#
_symmetry.space_group_name_H-M   'P 1'
#
loop_
_entity.id
_entity.type
_entity.pdbx_description
1 polymer ?
#
loop_
_entity_poly.entity_id
_entity_poly.type
_entity_poly.pdbx_seq_one_letter_code
_entity_poly.pdbx_strand_id
1 'polypeptide(L)'
;MTNQGPSASKAKAGEAPDRYYDGRNAVAHPVRVNVTGSKLKIVGVGAQLLAEWPLAQIATVDRRASDGAMTFTLANALRKGDGARLILADSGARNLLLTMRPELAQWKRQGGYRGLKRAVVWGGIVAGLLAGFYFGFPFAAAELAQTMPRRWEMPFGQAMRNAFVSLAPTCHGEAGIAALEGLITRLAPDEIEDPPLTLDVIDGKMVNAFALPGNHIVVFRGLIDKAGSGDEVAGVLAHELAHLDLRHPMQNAIQQVGVGAVLTMLLGGGDMSSVGQVLVGLTYTRQMEADADSRGVALLEAAGLRADGLAGFFRRLGPEESEGILPDWLASHPGLADRIAATDRPSSGDDAFDARQWAAVKAVCSSAGADSESVDSATDSAGPADSGAAPDSNAGTDNGSAGNTTDESAGTVAAPGDVGVGAPVSGAPRIKPSKSRP
;
A
#
# COMPACT_ATOMS: atom_id res chain seq x y z
N MET A 1 -93.06 34.89 -19.51
CA MET A 1 -92.30 34.04 -18.57
C MET A 1 -91.33 33.23 -19.42
N THR A 2 -90.01 33.30 -19.34
CA THR A 2 -89.12 33.58 -18.22
C THR A 2 -87.71 33.90 -18.75
N ASN A 3 -87.11 34.96 -18.20
CA ASN A 3 -85.69 35.16 -17.84
C ASN A 3 -84.55 34.63 -18.75
N GLN A 4 -83.84 35.57 -19.39
CA GLN A 4 -82.44 35.41 -19.81
C GLN A 4 -81.52 35.74 -18.63
N GLY A 5 -80.66 34.78 -18.23
CA GLY A 5 -79.51 35.01 -17.35
C GLY A 5 -78.22 35.14 -18.16
N PRO A 6 -77.24 35.97 -17.74
CA PRO A 6 -76.03 36.18 -18.52
C PRO A 6 -75.05 35.00 -18.40
N SER A 7 -74.48 34.69 -19.56
CA SER A 7 -73.55 33.60 -19.88
C SER A 7 -72.29 33.57 -19.01
N ALA A 8 -71.98 32.39 -18.46
CA ALA A 8 -70.72 32.08 -17.81
C ALA A 8 -69.61 31.93 -18.87
N SER A 9 -68.67 32.87 -18.87
CA SER A 9 -67.41 32.80 -19.64
C SER A 9 -66.58 31.58 -19.21
N LYS A 10 -66.45 30.59 -20.11
CA LYS A 10 -65.58 29.42 -19.98
C LYS A 10 -64.10 29.84 -19.86
N ALA A 11 -63.44 29.40 -18.80
CA ALA A 11 -61.99 29.52 -18.62
C ALA A 11 -61.25 28.65 -19.66
N LYS A 12 -60.18 29.19 -20.27
CA LYS A 12 -59.26 28.46 -21.15
C LYS A 12 -58.55 27.35 -20.37
N ALA A 13 -58.60 26.13 -20.88
CA ALA A 13 -57.84 24.99 -20.40
C ALA A 13 -56.36 25.13 -20.81
N GLY A 14 -55.44 25.09 -19.84
CA GLY A 14 -53.99 25.03 -20.09
C GLY A 14 -53.10 25.72 -19.06
N GLU A 15 -53.65 26.56 -18.18
CA GLU A 15 -52.86 27.34 -17.22
C GLU A 15 -52.82 26.63 -15.85
N ALA A 16 -51.64 26.35 -15.31
CA ALA A 16 -51.50 25.74 -13.98
C ALA A 16 -52.15 26.67 -12.93
N PRO A 17 -53.07 26.18 -12.08
CA PRO A 17 -53.80 27.06 -11.16
C PRO A 17 -52.87 27.65 -10.12
N ASP A 18 -53.10 28.91 -9.75
CA ASP A 18 -52.46 29.59 -8.63
C ASP A 18 -52.66 28.77 -7.35
N ARG A 19 -51.60 28.64 -6.53
CA ARG A 19 -51.58 27.76 -5.35
C ARG A 19 -51.16 28.51 -4.11
N TYR A 20 -51.76 28.14 -2.99
CA TYR A 20 -51.40 28.62 -1.67
C TYR A 20 -51.04 27.46 -0.75
N TYR A 21 -49.95 27.62 -0.02
CA TYR A 21 -49.54 26.77 1.09
C TYR A 21 -49.62 27.60 2.37
N ASP A 22 -50.28 27.08 3.39
CA ASP A 22 -50.50 27.79 4.65
C ASP A 22 -49.27 27.83 5.57
N GLY A 23 -48.22 27.06 5.22
CA GLY A 23 -46.99 26.96 5.99
C GLY A 23 -47.08 26.08 7.22
N ARG A 24 -48.24 25.45 7.48
CA ARG A 24 -48.46 24.48 8.56
C ARG A 24 -48.46 23.06 8.01
N ASN A 25 -49.02 22.87 6.82
CA ASN A 25 -49.06 21.59 6.12
C ASN A 25 -48.59 21.73 4.66
N ALA A 26 -48.07 20.67 4.07
CA ALA A 26 -47.59 20.65 2.68
C ALA A 26 -48.72 20.53 1.63
N VAL A 27 -49.96 20.86 1.99
CA VAL A 27 -51.13 20.75 1.12
C VAL A 27 -51.26 22.02 0.26
N ALA A 28 -51.37 21.83 -1.05
CA ALA A 28 -51.58 22.92 -2.00
C ALA A 28 -53.07 23.23 -2.12
N HIS A 29 -53.47 24.45 -1.79
CA HIS A 29 -54.82 24.93 -2.02
C HIS A 29 -54.88 25.69 -3.34
N PRO A 30 -55.75 25.33 -4.30
CA PRO A 30 -55.99 26.14 -5.48
C PRO A 30 -56.70 27.43 -5.06
N VAL A 31 -56.16 28.58 -5.51
CA VAL A 31 -56.61 29.89 -5.04
C VAL A 31 -56.85 30.86 -6.18
N ARG A 32 -57.63 31.90 -5.87
CA ARG A 32 -57.64 33.17 -6.57
C ARG A 32 -57.18 34.25 -5.62
N VAL A 33 -56.57 35.28 -6.17
CA VAL A 33 -56.06 36.41 -5.41
C VAL A 33 -56.73 37.68 -5.87
N ASN A 34 -57.27 38.41 -4.90
CA ASN A 34 -57.88 39.72 -5.12
C ASN A 34 -57.12 40.75 -4.30
N VAL A 35 -56.83 41.89 -4.91
CA VAL A 35 -56.20 43.00 -4.21
C VAL A 35 -57.27 44.03 -3.87
N THR A 36 -57.35 44.41 -2.60
CA THR A 36 -58.32 45.39 -2.11
C THR A 36 -57.63 46.34 -1.14
N GLY A 37 -57.52 47.61 -1.53
CA GLY A 37 -56.74 48.60 -0.78
C GLY A 37 -55.27 48.18 -0.67
N SER A 38 -54.75 48.11 0.56
CA SER A 38 -53.36 47.74 0.86
C SER A 38 -53.14 46.25 1.15
N LYS A 39 -54.14 45.40 0.88
CA LYS A 39 -54.10 43.97 1.21
C LYS A 39 -54.34 43.09 -0.02
N LEU A 40 -53.60 41.98 -0.08
CA LEU A 40 -53.84 40.86 -0.99
C LEU A 40 -54.64 39.79 -0.25
N LYS A 41 -55.86 39.51 -0.72
CA LYS A 41 -56.71 38.44 -0.21
C LYS A 41 -56.50 37.18 -1.03
N ILE A 42 -56.20 36.09 -0.35
CA ILE A 42 -56.02 34.76 -0.93
C ILE A 42 -57.30 33.97 -0.66
N VAL A 43 -58.01 33.62 -1.72
CA VAL A 43 -59.36 33.05 -1.66
C VAL A 43 -59.34 31.66 -2.28
N GLY A 44 -59.81 30.66 -1.53
CA GLY A 44 -59.91 29.28 -1.97
C GLY A 44 -61.15 29.01 -2.82
N VAL A 45 -61.32 27.73 -3.16
CA VAL A 45 -62.54 27.23 -3.84
C VAL A 45 -63.77 27.51 -2.96
N GLY A 46 -64.86 27.97 -3.56
CA GLY A 46 -66.09 28.33 -2.83
C GLY A 46 -66.07 29.71 -2.15
N ALA A 47 -65.16 30.61 -2.56
CA ALA A 47 -65.04 31.98 -2.04
C ALA A 47 -64.63 32.10 -0.57
N GLN A 48 -64.07 31.02 0.01
CA GLN A 48 -63.50 31.05 1.36
C GLN A 48 -62.22 31.86 1.41
N LEU A 49 -62.14 32.83 2.33
CA LEU A 49 -60.91 33.58 2.59
C LEU A 49 -59.92 32.69 3.34
N LEU A 50 -58.76 32.40 2.73
CA LEU A 50 -57.71 31.56 3.32
C LEU A 50 -56.64 32.39 4.04
N ALA A 51 -56.29 33.56 3.50
CA ALA A 51 -55.33 34.47 4.11
C ALA A 51 -55.48 35.91 3.59
N GLU A 52 -55.06 36.87 4.40
CA GLU A 52 -54.86 38.27 3.98
C GLU A 52 -53.41 38.68 4.24
N TRP A 53 -52.72 39.08 3.17
CA TRP A 53 -51.32 39.52 3.23
C TRP A 53 -51.24 41.02 3.00
N PRO A 54 -50.58 41.79 3.89
CA PRO A 54 -50.30 43.20 3.61
C PRO A 54 -49.41 43.30 2.38
N LEU A 55 -49.84 44.04 1.35
CA LEU A 55 -49.11 44.15 0.09
C LEU A 55 -47.66 44.59 0.31
N ALA A 56 -47.45 45.57 1.20
CA ALA A 56 -46.13 46.11 1.54
C ALA A 56 -45.16 45.05 2.11
N GLN A 57 -45.67 43.99 2.71
CA GLN A 57 -44.88 42.93 3.34
C GLN A 57 -44.67 41.72 2.42
N ILE A 58 -45.18 41.72 1.19
CA ILE A 58 -44.93 40.62 0.26
C ILE A 58 -43.49 40.71 -0.24
N ALA A 59 -42.83 39.56 -0.33
CA ALA A 59 -41.48 39.38 -0.87
C ALA A 59 -41.44 38.18 -1.83
N THR A 60 -40.58 38.27 -2.84
CA THR A 60 -40.36 37.20 -3.82
C THR A 60 -39.31 36.22 -3.31
N VAL A 61 -39.64 34.92 -3.31
CA VAL A 61 -38.75 33.84 -2.88
C VAL A 61 -37.99 33.26 -4.06
N ASP A 62 -38.71 32.96 -5.13
CA ASP A 62 -38.19 32.26 -6.30
C ASP A 62 -39.02 32.61 -7.54
N ARG A 63 -38.38 32.51 -8.70
CA ARG A 63 -39.03 32.56 -10.02
C ARG A 63 -38.62 31.31 -10.78
N ARG A 64 -39.59 30.43 -11.01
CA ARG A 64 -39.36 29.17 -11.70
C ARG A 64 -39.06 29.44 -13.17
N ALA A 65 -37.95 28.90 -13.67
CA ALA A 65 -37.49 29.14 -15.04
C ALA A 65 -38.34 28.45 -16.10
N SER A 66 -39.00 27.33 -15.77
CA SER A 66 -39.72 26.49 -16.74
C SER A 66 -41.05 27.10 -17.20
N ASP A 67 -41.80 27.73 -16.28
CA ASP A 67 -43.17 28.23 -16.52
C ASP A 67 -43.33 29.71 -16.11
N GLY A 68 -42.25 30.34 -15.63
CA GLY A 68 -42.28 31.72 -15.16
C GLY A 68 -43.07 31.93 -13.86
N ALA A 69 -43.53 30.86 -13.19
CA ALA A 69 -44.29 30.97 -11.94
C ALA A 69 -43.44 31.66 -10.86
N MET A 70 -44.05 32.60 -10.14
CA MET A 70 -43.39 33.34 -9.07
C MET A 70 -43.92 32.89 -7.71
N THR A 71 -43.00 32.62 -6.79
CA THR A 71 -43.33 32.25 -5.42
C THR A 71 -43.15 33.46 -4.51
N PHE A 72 -44.21 33.81 -3.81
CA PHE A 72 -44.29 34.92 -2.88
C PHE A 72 -44.49 34.43 -1.45
N THR A 73 -43.99 35.21 -0.50
CA THR A 73 -44.21 35.00 0.94
C THR A 73 -44.23 36.36 1.65
N LEU A 74 -44.45 36.36 2.96
CA LEU A 74 -44.31 37.56 3.78
C LEU A 74 -42.82 37.78 4.13
N ALA A 75 -42.32 39.00 4.01
CA ALA A 75 -40.92 39.39 4.28
C ALA A 75 -40.48 39.03 5.71
N ASN A 76 -41.40 39.10 6.67
CA ASN A 76 -41.15 38.68 8.05
C ASN A 76 -41.09 37.16 8.21
N ALA A 77 -41.84 36.42 7.39
CA ALA A 77 -41.83 34.95 7.37
C ALA A 77 -40.48 34.39 6.87
N LEU A 78 -39.83 35.06 5.91
CA LEU A 78 -38.46 34.75 5.48
C LEU A 78 -37.44 34.80 6.62
N ARG A 79 -37.65 35.68 7.61
CA ARG A 79 -36.76 35.83 8.77
C ARG A 79 -37.08 34.83 9.89
N LYS A 80 -38.34 34.43 10.04
CA LYS A 80 -38.81 33.53 11.10
C LYS A 80 -38.91 32.05 10.71
N GLY A 81 -38.78 31.73 9.42
CA GLY A 81 -38.96 30.37 8.91
C GLY A 81 -40.44 29.96 8.74
N ASP A 82 -41.38 30.90 8.78
CA ASP A 82 -42.80 30.61 8.57
C ASP A 82 -43.05 30.24 7.09
N GLY A 83 -43.67 29.08 6.86
CA GLY A 83 -43.66 28.39 5.57
C GLY A 83 -44.73 28.78 4.55
N ALA A 84 -45.53 29.82 4.81
CA ALA A 84 -46.66 30.15 3.93
C ALA A 84 -46.18 30.70 2.58
N ARG A 85 -46.64 30.08 1.49
CA ARG A 85 -46.18 30.36 0.13
C ARG A 85 -47.36 30.52 -0.82
N LEU A 86 -47.35 31.62 -1.55
CA LEU A 86 -48.27 31.86 -2.64
C LEU A 86 -47.50 31.69 -3.96
N ILE A 87 -47.91 30.71 -4.77
CA ILE A 87 -47.34 30.48 -6.09
C ILE A 87 -48.36 31.00 -7.10
N LEU A 88 -48.00 32.06 -7.81
CA LEU A 88 -48.79 32.57 -8.92
C LEU A 88 -48.13 32.12 -10.22
N ALA A 89 -48.92 31.46 -11.07
CA ALA A 89 -48.52 31.13 -12.43
C ALA A 89 -48.44 32.39 -13.30
N ASP A 90 -48.36 32.27 -14.63
CA ASP A 90 -48.53 33.41 -15.54
C ASP A 90 -49.97 33.93 -15.58
N SER A 91 -50.55 34.18 -14.42
CA SER A 91 -51.94 34.59 -14.28
C SER A 91 -52.07 36.12 -14.33
N GLY A 92 -53.26 36.59 -14.71
CA GLY A 92 -53.61 38.01 -14.61
C GLY A 92 -53.40 38.59 -13.21
N ALA A 93 -53.52 37.76 -12.16
CA ALA A 93 -53.28 38.19 -10.80
C ALA A 93 -51.79 38.40 -10.47
N ARG A 94 -50.88 37.59 -11.03
CA ARG A 94 -49.43 37.86 -10.96
C ARG A 94 -49.13 39.21 -11.59
N ASN A 95 -49.65 39.46 -12.78
CA ASN A 95 -49.38 40.70 -13.52
C ASN A 95 -49.98 41.93 -12.81
N LEU A 96 -51.15 41.79 -12.18
CA LEU A 96 -51.74 42.83 -11.34
C LEU A 96 -50.85 43.13 -10.12
N LEU A 97 -50.39 42.09 -9.41
CA LEU A 97 -49.48 42.24 -8.27
C LEU A 97 -48.17 42.93 -8.66
N LEU A 98 -47.56 42.54 -9.77
CA LEU A 98 -46.33 43.14 -10.28
C LEU A 98 -46.54 44.58 -10.77
N THR A 99 -47.72 44.92 -11.30
CA THR A 99 -48.07 46.32 -11.64
C THR A 99 -48.12 47.20 -10.39
N MET A 100 -48.66 46.69 -9.28
CA MET A 100 -48.75 47.43 -8.02
C MET A 100 -47.44 47.45 -7.22
N ARG A 101 -46.62 46.41 -7.36
CA ARG A 101 -45.33 46.26 -6.67
C ARG A 101 -44.25 45.84 -7.68
N PRO A 102 -43.80 46.73 -8.57
CA PRO A 102 -42.82 46.41 -9.62
C PRO A 102 -41.48 45.93 -9.05
N GLU A 103 -41.14 46.29 -7.81
CA GLU A 103 -39.95 45.79 -7.11
C GLU A 103 -39.97 44.27 -6.88
N LEU A 104 -41.15 43.63 -6.84
CA LEU A 104 -41.26 42.17 -6.70
C LEU A 104 -40.75 41.42 -7.94
N ALA A 105 -40.70 42.10 -9.10
CA ALA A 105 -40.14 41.54 -10.32
C ALA A 105 -38.61 41.47 -10.31
N GLN A 106 -37.94 42.29 -9.49
CA GLN A 106 -36.48 42.46 -9.48
C GLN A 106 -35.72 41.35 -8.72
N TRP A 107 -36.30 40.15 -8.62
CA TRP A 107 -35.68 39.04 -7.93
C TRP A 107 -34.31 38.67 -8.56
N LYS A 108 -33.24 38.91 -7.81
CA LYS A 108 -31.88 38.43 -8.14
C LYS A 108 -31.67 37.09 -7.46
N ARG A 109 -31.41 36.04 -8.25
CA ARG A 109 -31.00 34.71 -7.79
C ARG A 109 -29.71 34.81 -6.95
N GLN A 110 -29.85 35.01 -5.64
CA GLN A 110 -28.74 34.95 -4.68
C GLN A 110 -28.43 33.48 -4.36
N GLY A 111 -27.71 32.74 -5.21
CA GLY A 111 -27.47 31.33 -4.88
C GLY A 111 -26.72 30.45 -5.86
N GLY A 112 -25.58 30.89 -6.42
CA GLY A 112 -24.73 29.97 -7.21
C GLY A 112 -23.24 30.27 -7.08
N TYR A 113 -22.87 31.55 -7.17
CA TYR A 113 -21.46 31.93 -7.31
C TYR A 113 -20.64 31.84 -6.00
N ARG A 114 -21.28 31.96 -4.83
CA ARG A 114 -20.60 31.87 -3.52
C ARG A 114 -20.26 30.43 -3.12
N GLY A 115 -21.12 29.47 -3.46
CA GLY A 115 -20.87 28.04 -3.24
C GLY A 115 -19.74 27.53 -4.14
N LEU A 116 -19.77 27.90 -5.43
CA LEU A 116 -18.75 27.50 -6.39
C LEU A 116 -17.35 28.05 -6.04
N LYS A 117 -17.24 29.33 -5.63
CA LYS A 117 -15.95 29.90 -5.19
C LYS A 117 -15.37 29.17 -3.98
N ARG A 118 -16.21 28.83 -2.99
CA ARG A 118 -15.77 28.05 -1.82
C ARG A 118 -15.33 26.64 -2.24
N ALA A 119 -16.07 25.98 -3.12
CA ALA A 119 -15.72 24.65 -3.62
C ALA A 119 -14.39 24.67 -4.40
N VAL A 120 -14.13 25.67 -5.23
CA VAL A 120 -12.85 25.82 -5.96
C VAL A 120 -11.69 26.07 -4.99
N VAL A 121 -11.87 26.93 -3.99
CA VAL A 121 -10.81 27.21 -2.99
C VAL A 121 -10.51 25.95 -2.17
N TRP A 122 -11.53 25.28 -1.64
CA TRP A 122 -11.34 24.04 -0.89
C TRP A 122 -10.78 22.92 -1.77
N GLY A 123 -11.24 22.80 -3.02
CA GLY A 123 -10.69 21.85 -3.98
C GLY A 123 -9.22 22.11 -4.28
N GLY A 124 -8.82 23.37 -4.43
CA GLY A 124 -7.42 23.77 -4.61
C GLY A 124 -6.55 23.47 -3.39
N ILE A 125 -7.06 23.72 -2.17
CA ILE A 125 -6.36 23.38 -0.93
C ILE A 125 -6.16 21.87 -0.83
N VAL A 126 -7.21 21.08 -1.05
CA VAL A 126 -7.14 19.61 -1.00
C VAL A 126 -6.17 19.09 -2.07
N ALA A 127 -6.26 19.58 -3.31
CA ALA A 127 -5.34 19.20 -4.38
C ALA A 127 -3.89 19.57 -4.05
N GLY A 128 -3.65 20.76 -3.47
CA GLY A 128 -2.33 21.19 -3.03
C GLY A 128 -1.76 20.34 -1.90
N LEU A 129 -2.59 19.98 -0.91
CA LEU A 129 -2.19 19.07 0.17
C LEU A 129 -1.90 17.66 -0.35
N LEU A 130 -2.73 17.14 -1.27
CA LEU A 130 -2.49 15.84 -1.90
C LEU A 130 -1.23 15.83 -2.76
N ALA A 131 -0.98 16.90 -3.52
CA ALA A 131 0.26 17.04 -4.28
C ALA A 131 1.48 17.16 -3.34
N GLY A 132 1.38 17.97 -2.28
CA GLY A 132 2.43 18.11 -1.27
C GLY A 132 2.72 16.78 -0.56
N PHE A 133 1.70 16.00 -0.25
CA PHE A 133 1.85 14.65 0.29
C PHE A 133 2.51 13.73 -0.75
N TYR A 134 1.97 13.65 -1.97
CA TYR A 134 2.46 12.75 -3.02
C TYR A 134 3.92 13.03 -3.41
N PHE A 135 4.31 14.30 -3.57
CA PHE A 135 5.66 14.68 -3.98
C PHE A 135 6.62 14.89 -2.80
N GLY A 136 6.13 15.34 -1.63
CA GLY A 136 6.97 15.64 -0.47
C GLY A 136 7.21 14.44 0.44
N PHE A 137 6.26 13.50 0.52
CA PHE A 137 6.38 12.33 1.39
C PHE A 137 7.55 11.40 1.03
N PRO A 138 7.86 11.11 -0.24
CA PRO A 138 9.03 10.28 -0.59
C PRO A 138 10.36 10.85 -0.06
N PHE A 139 10.51 12.18 -0.09
CA PHE A 139 11.68 12.87 0.45
C PHE A 139 11.73 12.77 1.99
N ALA A 140 10.60 13.01 2.65
CA ALA A 140 10.49 12.85 4.10
C ALA A 140 10.74 11.40 4.55
N ALA A 141 10.31 10.42 3.76
CA ALA A 141 10.55 9.00 3.99
C ALA A 141 12.04 8.64 3.89
N ALA A 142 12.75 9.19 2.89
CA ALA A 142 14.20 9.01 2.74
C ALA A 142 14.96 9.54 3.96
N GLU A 143 14.64 10.76 4.38
CA GLU A 143 15.27 11.41 5.54
C GLU A 143 14.97 10.64 6.83
N LEU A 144 13.72 10.21 7.03
CA LEU A 144 13.33 9.44 8.21
C LEU A 144 14.01 8.07 8.24
N ALA A 145 14.10 7.39 7.09
CA ALA A 145 14.86 6.16 6.98
C ALA A 145 16.29 6.41 7.43
N GLN A 146 17.02 7.36 6.83
CA GLN A 146 18.42 7.61 7.14
C GLN A 146 18.71 8.04 8.59
N THR A 147 17.78 8.76 9.23
CA THR A 147 17.95 9.26 10.61
C THR A 147 17.57 8.25 11.69
N MET A 148 16.78 7.22 11.35
CA MET A 148 16.36 6.20 12.30
C MET A 148 17.53 5.29 12.70
N PRO A 149 17.70 4.89 13.97
CA PRO A 149 18.73 3.91 14.33
C PRO A 149 18.55 2.56 13.61
N ARG A 150 19.60 1.98 13.01
CA ARG A 150 19.52 0.69 12.27
C ARG A 150 18.92 -0.45 13.10
N ARG A 151 19.33 -0.56 14.38
CA ARG A 151 18.76 -1.55 15.33
C ARG A 151 17.24 -1.47 15.50
N TRP A 152 16.61 -0.33 15.19
CA TRP A 152 15.15 -0.23 15.25
C TRP A 152 14.49 -0.98 14.12
N GLU A 153 15.18 -1.22 13.00
CA GLU A 153 14.61 -1.98 11.89
C GLU A 153 14.40 -3.46 12.24
N MET A 154 15.13 -3.99 13.24
CA MET A 154 15.18 -5.41 13.57
C MET A 154 13.82 -6.09 13.80
N PRO A 155 12.93 -5.59 14.66
CA PRO A 155 11.66 -6.27 14.91
C PRO A 155 10.80 -6.36 13.65
N PHE A 156 10.87 -5.33 12.81
CA PHE A 156 10.12 -5.27 11.56
C PHE A 156 10.74 -6.18 10.49
N GLY A 157 12.06 -6.12 10.33
CA GLY A 157 12.83 -7.05 9.50
C GLY A 157 12.55 -8.51 9.82
N GLN A 158 12.62 -8.85 11.11
CA GLN A 158 12.36 -10.20 11.58
C GLN A 158 10.92 -10.65 11.30
N ALA A 159 9.93 -9.74 11.44
CA ALA A 159 8.55 -10.05 11.10
C ALA A 159 8.38 -10.33 9.59
N MET A 160 9.00 -9.52 8.72
CA MET A 160 9.02 -9.73 7.27
C MET A 160 9.72 -11.03 6.89
N ARG A 161 10.88 -11.31 7.48
CA ARG A 161 11.66 -12.53 7.28
C ARG A 161 10.85 -13.76 7.68
N ASN A 162 10.27 -13.76 8.88
CA ASN A 162 9.44 -14.86 9.38
C ASN A 162 8.22 -15.10 8.47
N ALA A 163 7.60 -14.04 7.98
CA ALA A 163 6.50 -14.15 7.02
C ALA A 163 6.97 -14.88 5.75
N PHE A 164 8.11 -14.50 5.16
CA PHE A 164 8.64 -15.16 3.96
C PHE A 164 9.07 -16.62 4.19
N VAL A 165 9.88 -16.87 5.23
CA VAL A 165 10.39 -18.21 5.55
C VAL A 165 9.25 -19.17 5.93
N SER A 166 8.12 -18.65 6.43
CA SER A 166 6.94 -19.49 6.68
C SER A 166 6.19 -19.92 5.42
N LEU A 167 6.41 -19.25 4.28
CA LEU A 167 5.70 -19.50 3.03
C LEU A 167 6.40 -20.51 2.12
N ALA A 168 7.70 -20.76 2.32
CA ALA A 168 8.48 -21.65 1.47
C ALA A 168 9.57 -22.40 2.26
N PRO A 169 9.90 -23.65 1.88
CA PRO A 169 11.00 -24.38 2.50
C PRO A 169 12.33 -23.65 2.36
N THR A 170 13.15 -23.70 3.40
CA THR A 170 14.53 -23.17 3.39
C THR A 170 15.52 -24.29 3.10
N CYS A 171 16.62 -23.92 2.47
CA CYS A 171 17.74 -24.82 2.22
C CYS A 171 18.66 -24.86 3.44
N HIS A 172 19.33 -26.00 3.65
CA HIS A 172 20.11 -26.27 4.87
C HIS A 172 21.53 -26.78 4.59
N GLY A 173 22.03 -26.65 3.36
CA GLY A 173 23.41 -27.03 3.02
C GLY A 173 24.43 -26.13 3.69
N GLU A 174 24.97 -26.56 4.84
CA GLU A 174 25.82 -25.76 5.72
C GLU A 174 27.03 -25.15 5.01
N ALA A 175 27.75 -25.92 4.18
CA ALA A 175 28.93 -25.43 3.47
C ALA A 175 28.59 -24.35 2.43
N GLY A 176 27.43 -24.45 1.77
CA GLY A 176 26.95 -23.47 0.81
C GLY A 176 26.50 -22.18 1.50
N ILE A 177 25.75 -22.31 2.59
CA ILE A 177 25.32 -21.17 3.42
C ILE A 177 26.54 -20.45 3.99
N ALA A 178 27.49 -21.18 4.59
CA ALA A 178 28.70 -20.59 5.15
C ALA A 178 29.55 -19.87 4.10
N ALA A 179 29.58 -20.35 2.85
CA ALA A 179 30.25 -19.64 1.76
C ALA A 179 29.55 -18.32 1.42
N LEU A 180 28.22 -18.31 1.32
CA LEU A 180 27.42 -17.11 1.06
C LEU A 180 27.54 -16.09 2.20
N GLU A 181 27.44 -16.56 3.45
CA GLU A 181 27.60 -15.74 4.65
C GLU A 181 29.02 -15.15 4.75
N GLY A 182 30.03 -15.96 4.45
CA GLY A 182 31.42 -15.50 4.40
C GLY A 182 31.64 -14.41 3.35
N LEU A 183 31.00 -14.53 2.18
CA LEU A 183 31.05 -13.51 1.14
C LEU A 183 30.38 -12.21 1.60
N ILE A 184 29.14 -12.24 2.08
CA ILE A 184 28.45 -11.01 2.50
C ILE A 184 29.16 -10.35 3.68
N THR A 185 29.76 -11.13 4.57
CA THR A 185 30.56 -10.61 5.70
C THR A 185 31.83 -9.92 5.19
N ARG A 186 32.51 -10.48 4.18
CA ARG A 186 33.67 -9.86 3.55
C ARG A 186 33.32 -8.55 2.84
N LEU A 187 32.10 -8.44 2.32
CA LEU A 187 31.61 -7.26 1.61
C LEU A 187 30.98 -6.20 2.52
N ALA A 188 30.55 -6.57 3.73
CA ALA A 188 29.80 -5.72 4.62
C ALA A 188 30.63 -4.50 5.08
N PRO A 189 30.14 -3.26 4.90
CA PRO A 189 30.74 -2.10 5.52
C PRO A 189 30.47 -2.10 7.04
N ASP A 190 31.32 -1.43 7.81
CA ASP A 190 31.26 -1.34 9.27
C ASP A 190 29.88 -0.90 9.79
N GLU A 191 29.16 -0.05 9.05
CA GLU A 191 27.83 0.43 9.43
C GLU A 191 26.74 -0.65 9.46
N ILE A 192 26.97 -1.82 8.86
CA ILE A 192 26.02 -2.94 8.79
C ILE A 192 26.22 -3.93 9.96
N GLU A 193 27.21 -3.75 10.83
CA GLU A 193 27.52 -4.71 11.92
C GLU A 193 26.43 -4.84 13.01
N ASP A 194 25.63 -3.79 13.27
CA ASP A 194 24.54 -3.80 14.26
C ASP A 194 23.22 -3.29 13.66
N PRO A 195 22.26 -4.17 13.39
CA PRO A 195 22.21 -5.61 13.72
C PRO A 195 23.05 -6.51 12.78
N PRO A 196 23.42 -7.74 13.17
CA PRO A 196 24.19 -8.63 12.29
C PRO A 196 23.41 -9.01 11.02
N LEU A 197 24.14 -9.18 9.91
CA LEU A 197 23.59 -9.73 8.68
C LEU A 197 23.08 -11.16 8.87
N THR A 198 21.95 -11.48 8.24
CA THR A 198 21.48 -12.87 8.12
C THR A 198 21.18 -13.19 6.67
N LEU A 199 21.41 -14.44 6.27
CA LEU A 199 21.09 -14.92 4.94
C LEU A 199 20.20 -16.15 5.00
N ASP A 200 19.08 -16.11 4.28
CA ASP A 200 18.21 -17.28 4.07
C ASP A 200 18.23 -17.69 2.61
N VAL A 201 18.40 -18.99 2.35
CA VAL A 201 18.24 -19.55 1.01
C VAL A 201 16.90 -20.27 0.93
N ILE A 202 16.03 -19.83 0.03
CA ILE A 202 14.71 -20.40 -0.20
C ILE A 202 14.79 -21.47 -1.29
N ASP A 203 14.22 -22.65 -1.03
CA ASP A 203 14.01 -23.69 -2.04
C ASP A 203 12.85 -23.29 -2.96
N GLY A 204 13.13 -22.37 -3.87
CA GLY A 204 12.21 -21.89 -4.88
C GLY A 204 12.90 -21.78 -6.23
N LYS A 205 12.17 -22.10 -7.31
CA LYS A 205 12.68 -21.99 -8.70
C LYS A 205 12.70 -20.56 -9.23
N MET A 206 12.12 -19.63 -8.49
CA MET A 206 12.11 -18.21 -8.81
C MET A 206 13.55 -17.68 -8.89
N VAL A 207 13.87 -16.91 -9.92
CA VAL A 207 15.15 -16.22 -10.07
C VAL A 207 15.01 -14.89 -9.37
N ASN A 208 15.35 -14.85 -8.07
CA ASN A 208 15.18 -13.65 -7.24
C ASN A 208 16.11 -13.70 -6.00
N ALA A 209 16.33 -12.52 -5.43
CA ALA A 209 16.85 -12.29 -4.09
C ALA A 209 16.21 -10.98 -3.58
N PHE A 210 16.33 -10.65 -2.30
CA PHE A 210 15.99 -9.31 -1.84
C PHE A 210 16.56 -9.04 -0.44
N ALA A 211 16.84 -7.76 -0.20
CA ALA A 211 17.15 -7.19 1.10
C ALA A 211 15.88 -6.77 1.84
N LEU A 212 15.80 -7.14 3.12
CA LEU A 212 14.77 -6.69 4.05
C LEU A 212 15.38 -5.75 5.10
N PRO A 213 14.57 -4.86 5.72
CA PRO A 213 15.03 -4.04 6.85
C PRO A 213 15.67 -4.90 7.95
N GLY A 214 16.62 -4.33 8.70
CA GLY A 214 17.28 -5.08 9.77
C GLY A 214 18.32 -6.11 9.30
N ASN A 215 18.92 -5.89 8.12
CA ASN A 215 20.07 -6.65 7.60
C ASN A 215 19.76 -8.12 7.26
N HIS A 216 18.56 -8.42 6.78
CA HIS A 216 18.25 -9.75 6.26
C HIS A 216 18.34 -9.78 4.73
N ILE A 217 19.05 -10.75 4.17
CA ILE A 217 19.09 -11.04 2.74
C ILE A 217 18.42 -12.38 2.51
N VAL A 218 17.52 -12.44 1.53
CA VAL A 218 16.86 -13.67 1.10
C VAL A 218 17.31 -13.98 -0.33
N VAL A 219 17.72 -15.21 -0.60
CA VAL A 219 18.18 -15.67 -1.92
C VAL A 219 17.36 -16.88 -2.33
N PHE A 220 16.93 -16.96 -3.59
CA PHE A 220 16.22 -18.13 -4.09
C PHE A 220 17.18 -19.10 -4.79
N ARG A 221 16.97 -20.41 -4.61
CA ARG A 221 17.72 -21.44 -5.34
C ARG A 221 17.71 -21.19 -6.85
N GLY A 222 16.59 -20.75 -7.42
CA GLY A 222 16.48 -20.43 -8.85
C GLY A 222 17.51 -19.40 -9.33
N LEU A 223 17.88 -18.42 -8.50
CA LEU A 223 18.93 -17.47 -8.81
C LEU A 223 20.31 -18.13 -8.88
N ILE A 224 20.63 -18.94 -7.87
CA ILE A 224 21.88 -19.72 -7.81
C ILE A 224 21.95 -20.74 -8.97
N ASP A 225 20.82 -21.33 -9.33
CA ASP A 225 20.66 -22.26 -10.44
C ASP A 225 20.92 -21.59 -11.79
N LYS A 226 20.38 -20.38 -11.98
CA LYS A 226 20.55 -19.58 -13.19
C LYS A 226 21.97 -19.05 -13.32
N ALA A 227 22.61 -18.63 -12.23
CA ALA A 227 23.96 -18.05 -12.26
C ALA A 227 24.99 -19.01 -12.86
N GLY A 228 25.82 -18.51 -13.78
CA GLY A 228 26.84 -19.29 -14.48
C GLY A 228 28.19 -19.32 -13.77
N SER A 229 28.42 -18.42 -12.83
CA SER A 229 29.61 -18.40 -11.98
C SER A 229 29.29 -17.90 -10.57
N GLY A 230 30.23 -18.15 -9.66
CA GLY A 230 30.18 -17.60 -8.31
C GLY A 230 30.19 -16.07 -8.29
N ASP A 231 30.91 -15.44 -9.22
CA ASP A 231 30.98 -13.97 -9.33
C ASP A 231 29.63 -13.35 -9.70
N GLU A 232 28.79 -14.05 -10.48
CA GLU A 232 27.44 -13.58 -10.78
C GLU A 232 26.55 -13.55 -9.54
N VAL A 233 26.62 -14.59 -8.70
CA VAL A 233 25.94 -14.61 -7.39
C VAL A 233 26.50 -13.51 -6.48
N ALA A 234 27.81 -13.31 -6.49
CA ALA A 234 28.45 -12.26 -5.72
C ALA A 234 28.03 -10.86 -6.15
N GLY A 235 27.91 -10.62 -7.46
CA GLY A 235 27.37 -9.39 -8.03
C GLY A 235 25.97 -9.08 -7.51
N VAL A 236 25.09 -10.07 -7.54
CA VAL A 236 23.71 -9.93 -7.02
C VAL A 236 23.71 -9.67 -5.51
N LEU A 237 24.52 -10.40 -4.74
CA LEU A 237 24.57 -10.22 -3.28
C LEU A 237 25.17 -8.86 -2.89
N ALA A 238 26.18 -8.38 -3.62
CA ALA A 238 26.73 -7.05 -3.42
C ALA A 238 25.69 -5.96 -3.72
N HIS A 239 24.85 -6.16 -4.73
CA HIS A 239 23.71 -5.29 -5.04
C HIS A 239 22.68 -5.26 -3.90
N GLU A 240 22.27 -6.42 -3.37
CA GLU A 240 21.34 -6.49 -2.24
C GLU A 240 21.93 -5.90 -0.96
N LEU A 241 23.21 -6.16 -0.70
CA LEU A 241 23.91 -5.54 0.41
C LEU A 241 24.00 -4.02 0.28
N ALA A 242 24.14 -3.50 -0.94
CA ALA A 242 24.09 -2.06 -1.20
C ALA A 242 22.70 -1.47 -0.91
N HIS A 243 21.60 -2.19 -1.19
CA HIS A 243 20.26 -1.76 -0.75
C HIS A 243 20.17 -1.64 0.77
N LEU A 244 20.75 -2.57 1.54
CA LEU A 244 20.81 -2.50 3.01
C LEU A 244 21.64 -1.32 3.50
N ASP A 245 22.80 -1.11 2.89
CA ASP A 245 23.70 -0.01 3.23
C ASP A 245 23.00 1.35 3.05
N LEU A 246 22.36 1.53 1.90
CA LEU A 246 21.62 2.73 1.52
C LEU A 246 20.21 2.82 2.14
N ARG A 247 19.78 1.79 2.89
CA ARG A 247 18.51 1.73 3.61
C ARG A 247 17.28 1.82 2.71
N HIS A 248 17.41 1.37 1.46
CA HIS A 248 16.32 1.32 0.50
C HIS A 248 15.12 0.48 0.98
N PRO A 249 15.29 -0.70 1.64
CA PRO A 249 14.15 -1.47 2.15
C PRO A 249 13.32 -0.68 3.18
N MET A 250 13.99 0.02 4.09
CA MET A 250 13.32 0.83 5.12
C MET A 250 12.61 2.05 4.51
N GLN A 251 13.26 2.72 3.56
CA GLN A 251 12.67 3.83 2.81
C GLN A 251 11.43 3.37 2.04
N ASN A 252 11.51 2.23 1.35
CA ASN A 252 10.39 1.65 0.61
C ASN A 252 9.23 1.27 1.56
N ALA A 253 9.52 0.64 2.70
CA ALA A 253 8.49 0.31 3.70
C ALA A 253 7.75 1.57 4.19
N ILE A 254 8.47 2.65 4.52
CA ILE A 254 7.86 3.93 4.93
C ILE A 254 6.99 4.50 3.81
N GLN A 255 7.44 4.40 2.56
CA GLN A 255 6.69 4.88 1.40
C GLN A 255 5.39 4.10 1.16
N GLN A 256 5.41 2.79 1.38
CA GLN A 256 4.27 1.91 1.11
C GLN A 256 3.18 1.96 2.19
N VAL A 257 3.55 1.77 3.46
CA VAL A 257 2.56 1.65 4.56
C VAL A 257 2.48 2.91 5.43
N GLY A 258 3.34 3.88 5.17
CA GLY A 258 3.38 5.14 5.91
C GLY A 258 4.15 5.04 7.22
N VAL A 259 4.61 6.20 7.70
CA VAL A 259 5.39 6.32 8.95
C VAL A 259 4.62 5.77 10.16
N GLY A 260 3.31 5.99 10.22
CA GLY A 260 2.47 5.53 11.34
C GLY A 260 2.45 4.01 11.47
N ALA A 261 2.23 3.29 10.36
CA ALA A 261 2.21 1.83 10.36
C ALA A 261 3.59 1.25 10.70
N VAL A 262 4.65 1.80 10.11
CA VAL A 262 6.03 1.44 10.45
C VAL A 262 6.28 1.62 11.94
N LEU A 263 6.02 2.80 12.51
CA LEU A 263 6.24 3.05 13.94
C LEU A 263 5.44 2.10 14.82
N THR A 264 4.19 1.82 14.46
CA THR A 264 3.35 0.86 15.18
C THR A 264 3.97 -0.55 15.13
N MET A 265 4.50 -1.00 13.99
CA MET A 265 5.22 -2.29 13.89
C MET A 265 6.51 -2.30 14.71
N LEU A 266 7.28 -1.21 14.66
CA LEU A 266 8.53 -1.07 15.43
C LEU A 266 8.29 -1.16 16.95
N LEU A 267 7.11 -0.72 17.40
CA LEU A 267 6.67 -0.81 18.79
C LEU A 267 5.95 -2.13 19.12
N GLY A 268 5.95 -3.11 18.20
CA GLY A 268 5.36 -4.44 18.38
C GLY A 268 3.83 -4.51 18.19
N GLY A 269 3.20 -3.45 17.66
CA GLY A 269 1.75 -3.33 17.50
C GLY A 269 1.22 -3.50 16.06
N GLY A 270 2.03 -4.00 15.12
CA GLY A 270 1.68 -4.06 13.69
C GLY A 270 0.75 -5.20 13.29
N ASP A 271 -0.03 -4.99 12.23
CA ASP A 271 -0.85 -6.03 11.58
C ASP A 271 -0.07 -6.75 10.47
N MET A 272 -0.24 -8.06 10.35
CA MET A 272 0.39 -8.89 9.32
C MET A 272 -0.02 -8.46 7.90
N SER A 273 -1.21 -7.85 7.75
CA SER A 273 -1.67 -7.29 6.47
C SER A 273 -0.69 -6.26 5.88
N SER A 274 -0.16 -5.39 6.74
CA SER A 274 0.79 -4.35 6.35
C SER A 274 2.19 -4.91 6.07
N VAL A 275 2.60 -6.01 6.71
CA VAL A 275 3.81 -6.75 6.32
C VAL A 275 3.62 -7.29 4.90
N GLY A 276 2.52 -8.02 4.64
CA GLY A 276 2.23 -8.56 3.31
C GLY A 276 2.19 -7.51 2.20
N GLN A 277 1.64 -6.32 2.49
CA GLN A 277 1.63 -5.21 1.55
C GLN A 277 3.06 -4.78 1.17
N VAL A 278 3.95 -4.61 2.14
CA VAL A 278 5.35 -4.24 1.87
C VAL A 278 6.04 -5.30 1.03
N LEU A 279 5.84 -6.59 1.35
CA LEU A 279 6.45 -7.70 0.61
C LEU A 279 6.04 -7.72 -0.87
N VAL A 280 4.77 -7.46 -1.18
CA VAL A 280 4.28 -7.41 -2.56
C VAL A 280 4.82 -6.18 -3.32
N GLY A 281 5.20 -5.11 -2.61
CA GLY A 281 5.72 -3.88 -3.20
C GLY A 281 7.24 -3.68 -3.07
N LEU A 282 8.02 -4.75 -2.86
CA LEU A 282 9.49 -4.73 -2.88
C LEU A 282 10.02 -4.44 -4.30
N THR A 283 9.76 -3.22 -4.76
CA THR A 283 10.22 -2.67 -6.04
C THR A 283 10.90 -1.36 -5.74
N TYR A 284 12.06 -1.13 -6.37
CA TYR A 284 12.83 0.08 -6.15
C TYR A 284 12.72 1.04 -7.33
N THR A 285 12.98 2.32 -7.06
CA THR A 285 13.02 3.35 -8.10
C THR A 285 14.29 3.19 -8.95
N ARG A 286 14.29 3.70 -10.18
CA ARG A 286 15.49 3.68 -11.05
C ARG A 286 16.72 4.32 -10.40
N GLN A 287 16.52 5.34 -9.55
CA GLN A 287 17.61 5.99 -8.83
C GLN A 287 18.19 5.06 -7.77
N MET A 288 17.34 4.39 -6.98
CA MET A 288 17.77 3.43 -5.97
C MET A 288 18.54 2.25 -6.60
N GLU A 289 18.10 1.77 -7.76
CA GLU A 289 18.82 0.75 -8.53
C GLU A 289 20.21 1.23 -8.96
N ALA A 290 20.31 2.44 -9.51
CA ALA A 290 21.59 3.01 -9.94
C ALA A 290 22.56 3.23 -8.76
N ASP A 291 22.03 3.66 -7.61
CA ASP A 291 22.83 3.85 -6.39
C ASP A 291 23.31 2.49 -5.84
N ALA A 292 22.45 1.47 -5.85
CA ALA A 292 22.79 0.12 -5.41
C ALA A 292 23.79 -0.56 -6.36
N ASP A 293 23.63 -0.41 -7.68
CA ASP A 293 24.57 -0.87 -8.71
C ASP A 293 25.97 -0.28 -8.48
N SER A 294 26.05 1.04 -8.35
CA SER A 294 27.32 1.75 -8.16
C SER A 294 27.98 1.37 -6.85
N ARG A 295 27.19 1.22 -5.77
CA ARG A 295 27.72 0.86 -4.45
C ARG A 295 28.13 -0.61 -4.40
N GLY A 296 27.35 -1.53 -4.97
CA GLY A 296 27.69 -2.95 -5.04
C GLY A 296 28.99 -3.21 -5.80
N VAL A 297 29.18 -2.55 -6.94
CA VAL A 297 30.46 -2.58 -7.67
C VAL A 297 31.61 -2.10 -6.78
N ALA A 298 31.43 -0.97 -6.08
CA ALA A 298 32.47 -0.42 -5.20
C ALA A 298 32.80 -1.36 -4.02
N LEU A 299 31.82 -2.09 -3.47
CA LEU A 299 32.04 -3.07 -2.40
C LEU A 299 32.87 -4.26 -2.91
N LEU A 300 32.57 -4.78 -4.10
CA LEU A 300 33.36 -5.86 -4.72
C LEU A 300 34.80 -5.43 -5.01
N GLU A 301 34.97 -4.26 -5.63
CA GLU A 301 36.29 -3.69 -5.94
C GLU A 301 37.11 -3.45 -4.66
N ALA A 302 36.48 -2.91 -3.60
CA ALA A 302 37.14 -2.69 -2.31
C ALA A 302 37.57 -4.00 -1.62
N ALA A 303 36.80 -5.08 -1.81
CA ALA A 303 37.14 -6.41 -1.32
C ALA A 303 38.17 -7.14 -2.21
N GLY A 304 38.61 -6.55 -3.32
CA GLY A 304 39.53 -7.16 -4.28
C GLY A 304 38.89 -8.27 -5.13
N LEU A 305 37.56 -8.33 -5.16
CA LEU A 305 36.81 -9.32 -5.92
C LEU A 305 36.46 -8.81 -7.31
N ARG A 306 36.14 -9.74 -8.21
CA ARG A 306 35.59 -9.45 -9.52
C ARG A 306 34.28 -8.67 -9.43
N ALA A 307 34.23 -7.52 -10.13
CA ALA A 307 33.07 -6.65 -10.18
C ALA A 307 32.28 -6.73 -11.50
N ASP A 308 32.64 -7.66 -12.39
CA ASP A 308 31.96 -7.90 -13.67
C ASP A 308 30.75 -8.86 -13.56
N GLY A 309 30.59 -9.50 -12.40
CA GLY A 309 29.58 -10.52 -12.15
C GLY A 309 28.14 -10.02 -12.28
N LEU A 310 27.81 -8.82 -11.80
CA LEU A 310 26.45 -8.29 -11.86
C LEU A 310 26.01 -8.04 -13.32
N ALA A 311 26.87 -7.40 -14.12
CA ALA A 311 26.65 -7.24 -15.56
C ALA A 311 26.61 -8.60 -16.29
N GLY A 312 27.42 -9.57 -15.86
CA GLY A 312 27.38 -10.95 -16.35
C GLY A 312 26.02 -11.61 -16.12
N PHE A 313 25.49 -11.52 -14.90
CA PHE A 313 24.18 -12.04 -14.54
C PHE A 313 23.06 -11.38 -15.34
N PHE A 314 23.10 -10.06 -15.48
CA PHE A 314 22.15 -9.32 -16.31
C PHE A 314 22.14 -9.78 -17.77
N ARG A 315 23.31 -9.97 -18.37
CA ARG A 315 23.43 -10.51 -19.73
C ARG A 315 22.83 -11.92 -19.83
N ARG A 316 22.92 -12.71 -18.76
CA ARG A 316 22.39 -14.08 -18.69
C ARG A 316 20.86 -14.15 -18.60
N LEU A 317 20.22 -13.17 -17.96
CA LEU A 317 18.76 -13.08 -17.97
C LEU A 317 18.23 -12.87 -19.40
N GLY A 318 18.99 -12.15 -20.23
CA GLY A 318 18.72 -11.98 -21.66
C GLY A 318 17.49 -11.11 -21.95
N PRO A 319 17.34 -10.62 -23.20
CA PRO A 319 16.17 -9.83 -23.60
C PRO A 319 14.92 -10.69 -23.84
N GLU A 320 15.04 -11.97 -24.19
CA GLU A 320 13.88 -12.84 -24.51
C GLU A 320 13.08 -13.29 -23.27
N GLU A 321 13.69 -13.32 -22.08
CA GLU A 321 12.94 -13.49 -20.82
C GLU A 321 12.15 -12.22 -20.43
N SER A 322 12.27 -11.12 -21.19
CA SER A 322 11.43 -9.92 -21.02
C SER A 322 10.10 -9.95 -21.79
N GLU A 323 9.92 -10.89 -22.73
CA GLU A 323 8.67 -11.08 -23.49
C GLU A 323 7.75 -12.18 -22.90
N GLY A 324 8.27 -13.02 -21.99
CA GLY A 324 7.50 -13.86 -21.07
C GLY A 324 7.22 -13.13 -19.75
N ILE A 325 6.56 -13.79 -18.78
CA ILE A 325 6.50 -13.28 -17.39
C ILE A 325 7.95 -12.99 -16.98
N LEU A 326 8.30 -11.71 -16.86
CA LEU A 326 9.64 -11.23 -16.48
C LEU A 326 10.19 -12.12 -15.35
N PRO A 327 11.49 -12.51 -15.36
CA PRO A 327 12.13 -13.03 -14.16
C PRO A 327 11.76 -12.14 -12.98
N ASP A 328 11.27 -12.72 -11.88
CA ASP A 328 10.73 -11.93 -10.76
C ASP A 328 11.75 -10.89 -10.24
N TRP A 329 13.04 -11.17 -10.37
CA TRP A 329 14.12 -10.19 -10.13
C TRP A 329 14.07 -8.95 -11.05
N LEU A 330 13.78 -9.08 -12.35
CA LEU A 330 13.65 -7.92 -13.24
C LEU A 330 12.36 -7.13 -12.97
N ALA A 331 11.33 -7.79 -12.45
CA ALA A 331 10.10 -7.13 -12.03
C ALA A 331 10.33 -6.26 -10.78
N SER A 332 11.15 -6.72 -9.83
CA SER A 332 11.58 -5.91 -8.67
C SER A 332 12.68 -4.90 -9.02
N HIS A 333 13.51 -5.16 -10.04
CA HIS A 333 14.68 -4.35 -10.41
C HIS A 333 14.75 -4.01 -11.94
N PRO A 334 14.04 -2.97 -12.41
CA PRO A 334 13.94 -2.65 -13.85
C PRO A 334 15.20 -1.99 -14.43
N GLY A 335 15.33 -1.97 -15.78
CA GLY A 335 16.30 -1.13 -16.50
C GLY A 335 17.58 -1.83 -16.99
N LEU A 336 17.49 -3.12 -17.36
CA LEU A 336 18.63 -3.99 -17.64
C LEU A 336 19.73 -3.41 -18.54
N ALA A 337 19.37 -2.76 -19.66
CA ALA A 337 20.35 -2.25 -20.62
C ALA A 337 21.24 -1.14 -20.03
N ASP A 338 20.63 -0.17 -19.35
CA ASP A 338 21.35 0.94 -18.71
C ASP A 338 22.22 0.43 -17.56
N ARG A 339 21.73 -0.56 -16.81
CA ARG A 339 22.43 -1.17 -15.68
C ARG A 339 23.63 -2.01 -16.10
N ILE A 340 23.51 -2.79 -17.19
CA ILE A 340 24.66 -3.49 -17.79
C ILE A 340 25.75 -2.47 -18.14
N ALA A 341 25.40 -1.37 -18.81
CA ALA A 341 26.37 -0.35 -19.18
C ALA A 341 27.04 0.32 -17.96
N ALA A 342 26.29 0.52 -16.87
CA ALA A 342 26.82 1.13 -15.64
C ALA A 342 27.73 0.18 -14.83
N THR A 343 27.42 -1.11 -14.84
CA THR A 343 28.08 -2.15 -14.02
C THR A 343 29.12 -2.96 -14.79
N ASP A 344 29.30 -2.74 -16.10
CA ASP A 344 30.30 -3.46 -16.87
C ASP A 344 31.70 -3.09 -16.38
N ARG A 345 32.43 -4.10 -15.94
CA ARG A 345 33.80 -3.99 -15.44
C ARG A 345 34.67 -5.02 -16.13
N PRO A 346 35.99 -4.79 -16.23
CA PRO A 346 36.91 -5.83 -16.62
C PRO A 346 36.84 -7.02 -15.66
N SER A 347 37.05 -8.22 -16.17
CA SER A 347 37.23 -9.44 -15.36
C SER A 347 38.58 -9.40 -14.63
N SER A 348 38.68 -8.55 -13.61
CA SER A 348 39.88 -8.33 -12.79
C SER A 348 39.54 -8.43 -11.31
N GLY A 349 40.41 -9.04 -10.53
CA GLY A 349 40.20 -9.36 -9.12
C GLY A 349 40.20 -10.87 -8.87
N ASP A 350 40.04 -11.26 -7.62
CA ASP A 350 39.86 -12.66 -7.23
C ASP A 350 38.42 -13.12 -7.50
N ASP A 351 38.25 -14.40 -7.85
CA ASP A 351 36.92 -15.00 -7.93
C ASP A 351 36.27 -14.99 -6.53
N ALA A 352 34.96 -14.73 -6.47
CA ALA A 352 34.23 -14.61 -5.21
C ALA A 352 34.19 -15.92 -4.40
N PHE A 353 34.31 -17.06 -5.07
CA PHE A 353 34.31 -18.39 -4.48
C PHE A 353 35.36 -19.26 -5.15
N ASP A 354 36.08 -20.06 -4.34
CA ASP A 354 36.87 -21.16 -4.90
C ASP A 354 35.98 -22.27 -5.48
N ALA A 355 36.57 -23.23 -6.19
CA ALA A 355 35.82 -24.30 -6.84
C ALA A 355 34.98 -25.16 -5.87
N ARG A 356 35.43 -25.35 -4.61
CA ARG A 356 34.71 -26.12 -3.60
C ARG A 356 33.57 -25.32 -3.00
N GLN A 357 33.82 -24.05 -2.68
CA GLN A 357 32.81 -23.12 -2.21
C GLN A 357 31.71 -22.97 -3.25
N TRP A 358 32.06 -22.78 -4.52
CA TRP A 358 31.07 -22.68 -5.60
C TRP A 358 30.24 -23.95 -5.76
N ALA A 359 30.87 -25.13 -5.71
CA ALA A 359 30.13 -26.40 -5.73
C ALA A 359 29.18 -26.54 -4.53
N ALA A 360 29.60 -26.10 -3.33
CA ALA A 360 28.76 -26.12 -2.14
C ALA A 360 27.57 -25.14 -2.25
N VAL A 361 27.79 -23.94 -2.81
CA VAL A 361 26.72 -22.98 -3.11
C VAL A 361 25.71 -23.57 -4.09
N LYS A 362 26.17 -24.25 -5.15
CA LYS A 362 25.29 -24.94 -6.11
C LYS A 362 24.51 -26.09 -5.47
N ALA A 363 25.08 -26.76 -4.48
CA ALA A 363 24.45 -27.87 -3.75
C ALA A 363 23.68 -27.43 -2.50
N VAL A 364 23.50 -26.12 -2.25
CA VAL A 364 22.98 -25.59 -0.97
C VAL A 364 21.60 -26.13 -0.57
N CYS A 365 20.78 -26.53 -1.55
CA CYS A 365 19.45 -27.11 -1.35
C CYS A 365 19.39 -28.62 -1.60
N SER A 366 20.53 -29.26 -1.91
CA SER A 366 20.59 -30.71 -2.05
C SER A 366 20.66 -31.35 -0.67
N SER A 367 19.90 -32.42 -0.44
CA SER A 367 19.88 -33.19 0.83
C SER A 367 21.15 -34.02 1.09
N ALA A 368 22.27 -33.69 0.42
CA ALA A 368 23.50 -34.47 0.45
C ALA A 368 24.39 -34.07 1.64
N GLY A 369 23.94 -34.45 2.84
CA GLY A 369 24.69 -34.28 4.09
C GLY A 369 24.38 -35.34 5.15
N ALA A 370 23.73 -36.45 4.78
CA ALA A 370 23.44 -37.56 5.70
C ALA A 370 24.08 -38.90 5.28
N ASP A 371 24.37 -39.14 3.99
CA ASP A 371 24.86 -40.44 3.53
C ASP A 371 25.93 -40.28 2.43
N SER A 372 27.19 -40.07 2.82
CA SER A 372 28.31 -40.34 1.90
C SER A 372 29.59 -40.71 2.64
N GLU A 373 29.55 -41.80 3.39
CA GLU A 373 30.71 -42.64 3.67
C GLU A 373 30.34 -44.10 3.36
N SER A 374 30.29 -44.43 2.08
CA SER A 374 30.56 -45.80 1.62
C SER A 374 31.40 -45.72 0.36
N VAL A 375 32.71 -45.76 0.57
CA VAL A 375 33.71 -46.04 -0.46
C VAL A 375 33.47 -47.48 -0.90
N ASP A 376 32.81 -47.68 -2.04
CA ASP A 376 32.82 -48.96 -2.73
C ASP A 376 33.83 -48.92 -3.88
N SER A 377 34.93 -49.62 -3.63
CA SER A 377 35.97 -50.01 -4.58
C SER A 377 35.39 -50.90 -5.66
N ALA A 378 35.30 -50.39 -6.89
CA ALA A 378 35.06 -51.20 -8.08
C ALA A 378 36.40 -51.74 -8.60
N THR A 379 36.60 -53.05 -8.47
CA THR A 379 37.55 -53.82 -9.28
C THR A 379 36.80 -54.77 -10.19
N ASP A 380 37.17 -54.72 -11.47
CA ASP A 380 36.80 -55.63 -12.57
C ASP A 380 36.77 -57.11 -12.18
N SER A 381 35.80 -57.86 -12.74
CA SER A 381 36.06 -59.09 -13.52
C SER A 381 34.77 -59.73 -14.04
N ALA A 382 34.87 -60.29 -15.24
CA ALA A 382 33.84 -60.89 -16.09
C ALA A 382 33.10 -62.13 -15.49
N GLY A 383 31.92 -62.42 -16.06
CA GLY A 383 31.06 -63.58 -15.74
C GLY A 383 31.67 -64.96 -16.07
N PRO A 384 30.91 -66.08 -15.92
CA PRO A 384 29.65 -66.29 -16.65
C PRO A 384 28.52 -66.98 -15.85
N ALA A 385 27.40 -67.13 -16.56
CA ALA A 385 26.09 -67.67 -16.19
C ALA A 385 26.07 -69.11 -15.63
N ASP A 386 25.10 -69.41 -14.75
CA ASP A 386 24.21 -70.58 -14.87
C ASP A 386 22.94 -70.45 -13.99
N SER A 387 21.92 -71.13 -14.49
CA SER A 387 20.53 -71.41 -14.11
C SER A 387 20.11 -71.63 -12.64
N GLY A 388 18.80 -71.44 -12.42
CA GLY A 388 18.00 -72.47 -11.73
C GLY A 388 17.13 -72.03 -10.54
N ALA A 389 15.83 -72.03 -10.78
CA ALA A 389 14.77 -72.49 -9.86
C ALA A 389 14.46 -71.72 -8.55
N ALA A 390 13.27 -71.12 -8.53
CA ALA A 390 12.38 -71.07 -7.35
C ALA A 390 11.59 -72.42 -7.26
N PRO A 391 10.66 -72.66 -6.31
CA PRO A 391 10.15 -71.80 -5.23
C PRO A 391 9.90 -72.57 -3.90
N ASP A 392 9.04 -71.98 -3.05
CA ASP A 392 8.25 -72.60 -1.97
C ASP A 392 8.90 -72.58 -0.57
N SER A 393 8.20 -72.29 0.53
CA SER A 393 6.80 -71.94 0.81
C SER A 393 6.69 -71.66 2.32
N ASN A 394 5.54 -71.08 2.71
CA ASN A 394 4.92 -71.19 4.04
C ASN A 394 5.62 -70.51 5.24
N ALA A 395 4.92 -70.06 6.28
CA ALA A 395 3.51 -69.79 6.56
C ALA A 395 3.47 -69.32 8.02
N GLY A 396 2.42 -68.58 8.36
CA GLY A 396 1.80 -68.62 9.69
C GLY A 396 2.33 -67.58 10.68
N THR A 397 1.54 -66.57 11.06
CA THR A 397 0.51 -66.62 12.15
C THR A 397 1.18 -66.90 13.51
N ASP A 398 0.95 -66.19 14.61
CA ASP A 398 -0.24 -65.45 15.01
C ASP A 398 0.03 -64.74 16.36
N ASN A 399 -0.79 -63.73 16.65
CA ASN A 399 -1.33 -63.33 17.95
C ASN A 399 -0.45 -62.88 19.13
N GLY A 400 -0.90 -61.79 19.76
CA GLY A 400 -0.60 -61.51 21.16
C GLY A 400 -0.95 -60.10 21.64
N SER A 401 -2.24 -59.86 21.88
CA SER A 401 -2.80 -58.63 22.44
C SER A 401 -2.62 -58.52 23.97
N ALA A 402 -2.90 -57.30 24.50
CA ALA A 402 -3.03 -56.86 25.90
C ALA A 402 -1.73 -56.53 26.65
N GLY A 403 -1.63 -55.46 27.45
CA GLY A 403 -2.66 -54.55 27.94
C GLY A 403 -2.06 -53.39 28.76
N ASN A 404 -2.94 -52.41 28.96
CA ASN A 404 -2.89 -51.18 29.73
C ASN A 404 -2.28 -51.28 31.14
N THR A 405 -1.52 -50.27 31.59
CA THR A 405 -1.66 -49.68 32.94
C THR A 405 -1.11 -48.25 32.98
N THR A 406 -1.92 -47.39 33.58
CA THR A 406 -1.68 -46.03 34.06
C THR A 406 -0.85 -46.04 35.35
N ASP A 407 0.02 -45.05 35.57
CA ASP A 407 0.07 -44.39 36.88
C ASP A 407 0.68 -42.99 36.80
N GLU A 408 -0.01 -42.04 37.44
CA GLU A 408 0.45 -40.69 37.78
C GLU A 408 1.32 -40.77 39.04
N SER A 409 2.41 -40.03 39.10
CA SER A 409 2.87 -39.47 40.38
C SER A 409 3.64 -38.17 40.19
N ALA A 410 3.15 -37.16 40.90
CA ALA A 410 3.71 -35.82 41.02
C ALA A 410 4.97 -35.82 41.88
N GLY A 411 5.91 -34.92 41.57
CA GLY A 411 7.10 -34.66 42.36
C GLY A 411 7.69 -33.28 42.06
N THR A 412 7.16 -32.27 42.75
CA THR A 412 7.71 -30.90 42.87
C THR A 412 9.09 -30.91 43.52
N VAL A 413 10.01 -29.98 43.16
CA VAL A 413 10.76 -29.08 44.09
C VAL A 413 11.98 -28.38 43.41
N ALA A 414 11.98 -27.05 43.57
CA ALA A 414 13.08 -26.07 43.72
C ALA A 414 14.05 -25.67 42.58
N ALA A 415 13.92 -24.39 42.21
CA ALA A 415 15.00 -23.39 42.09
C ALA A 415 14.65 -22.24 43.08
N PRO A 416 15.49 -21.21 43.38
CA PRO A 416 16.73 -20.79 42.69
C PRO A 416 17.91 -20.41 43.61
N GLY A 417 19.09 -20.25 43.00
CA GLY A 417 20.31 -19.70 43.63
C GLY A 417 20.79 -18.46 42.90
N ASP A 418 21.03 -17.42 43.68
CA ASP A 418 21.30 -16.02 43.38
C ASP A 418 22.81 -15.76 43.23
N VAL A 419 23.27 -15.01 42.22
CA VAL A 419 24.63 -14.43 42.17
C VAL A 419 24.66 -13.11 41.41
N GLY A 420 24.88 -12.01 42.16
CA GLY A 420 26.06 -11.16 41.95
C GLY A 420 25.93 -9.93 41.05
N VAL A 421 25.69 -8.79 41.69
CA VAL A 421 25.73 -7.41 41.19
C VAL A 421 27.17 -6.95 40.86
N GLY A 422 27.36 -6.27 39.73
CA GLY A 422 28.56 -5.48 39.40
C GLY A 422 28.18 -4.12 38.77
N ALA A 423 28.56 -3.03 39.43
CA ALA A 423 28.30 -1.64 39.06
C ALA A 423 29.52 -1.01 38.30
N PRO A 424 29.38 0.19 37.68
CA PRO A 424 30.00 0.53 36.39
C PRO A 424 31.31 1.32 36.48
N VAL A 425 32.08 1.30 35.38
CA VAL A 425 33.25 2.16 35.16
C VAL A 425 32.90 3.26 34.13
N SER A 426 33.15 4.49 34.53
CA SER A 426 33.02 5.74 33.77
C SER A 426 34.35 6.09 33.08
N GLY A 427 34.30 6.66 31.86
CA GLY A 427 35.46 7.35 31.28
C GLY A 427 35.41 7.52 29.76
N ALA A 428 34.81 8.62 29.28
CA ALA A 428 34.95 9.11 27.90
C ALA A 428 36.29 9.86 27.69
N PRO A 429 36.70 10.16 26.44
CA PRO A 429 36.28 11.43 25.85
C PRO A 429 35.86 11.37 24.37
N ARG A 430 34.79 12.12 24.06
CA ARG A 430 34.30 12.43 22.71
C ARG A 430 35.26 13.41 21.99
N ILE A 431 35.67 13.05 20.78
CA ILE A 431 36.29 13.96 19.81
C ILE A 431 35.18 14.50 18.88
N LYS A 432 35.08 15.83 18.77
CA LYS A 432 34.18 16.51 17.82
C LYS A 432 34.88 16.66 16.46
N PRO A 433 34.23 16.40 15.31
CA PRO A 433 34.70 16.92 14.04
C PRO A 433 34.15 18.32 13.75
N SER A 434 35.08 19.17 13.36
CA SER A 434 34.97 20.55 12.89
C SER A 434 34.13 20.66 11.61
N LYS A 435 33.21 21.63 11.58
CA LYS A 435 32.58 22.11 10.34
C LYS A 435 33.53 23.11 9.68
N SER A 436 33.96 22.81 8.46
CA SER A 436 34.47 23.83 7.53
C SER A 436 34.16 23.43 6.10
N ARG A 437 33.20 24.14 5.50
CA ARG A 437 33.09 24.35 4.05
C ARG A 437 33.45 25.82 3.80
N PRO A 438 34.14 26.15 2.70
CA PRO A 438 33.66 27.15 1.77
C PRO A 438 32.61 26.55 0.82
#